data_AF-A0A3N5J9J0-F1
#
_entry.id   AF-A0A3N5J9J0-F1
#
_cell.length_a   1.000
_cell.length_b   1.000
_cell.length_c   1.000
_cell.angle_alpha   90.00
_cell.angle_beta   90.00
_cell.angle_gamma   90.00
#
_symmetry.space_group_name_H-M   'P 1'
#
loop_
_entity.id
_entity.type
_entity.pdbx_description
1 polymer ?
#
loop_
_entity_poly.entity_id
_entity_poly.type
_entity_poly.pdbx_seq_one_letter_code
_entity_poly.pdbx_strand_id
1 'polypeptide(L)'
;MDSKLTLKLNKKTIEKAKSFAKKNNTSLSNLVENYFETLLQRGSGQRLNLPPTVKALAGVLQVKNNLEIDALKEQHLMEKYIHE
;
A
#
# COMPACT_ATOMS: atom_id res chain seq x y z
N MET A 1 1.48 -11.50 -22.12
CA MET A 1 0.67 -11.13 -23.29
C MET A 1 -0.38 -10.18 -22.79
N ASP A 2 -0.49 -8.99 -23.39
CA ASP A 2 -1.38 -7.96 -22.87
C ASP A 2 -2.74 -8.06 -23.56
N SER A 3 -3.81 -7.95 -22.78
CA SER A 3 -5.19 -8.03 -23.28
C SER A 3 -5.99 -6.82 -22.82
N LYS A 4 -6.97 -6.40 -23.64
CA LYS A 4 -7.82 -5.24 -23.33
C LYS A 4 -9.08 -5.70 -22.61
N LEU A 5 -9.29 -5.21 -21.39
CA LEU A 5 -10.52 -5.39 -20.63
C LEU A 5 -11.37 -4.11 -20.70
N THR A 6 -12.59 -4.20 -21.22
CA THR A 6 -13.54 -3.07 -21.29
C THR A 6 -14.67 -3.29 -20.28
N LEU A 7 -14.82 -2.37 -19.33
CA LEU A 7 -15.81 -2.44 -18.26
C LEU A 7 -16.84 -1.32 -18.38
N LYS A 8 -18.12 -1.66 -18.18
CA LYS A 8 -19.20 -0.67 -18.11
C LYS A 8 -19.32 -0.16 -16.68
N LEU A 9 -19.06 1.13 -16.49
CA LEU A 9 -19.05 1.80 -15.19
C LEU A 9 -19.79 3.14 -15.27
N ASN A 10 -20.22 3.65 -14.12
CA ASN A 10 -20.81 4.99 -14.06
C ASN A 10 -19.76 6.05 -14.41
N LYS A 11 -20.11 7.00 -15.30
CA LYS A 11 -19.23 8.10 -15.73
C LYS A 11 -18.66 8.90 -14.54
N LYS A 12 -19.46 9.17 -13.51
CA LYS A 12 -18.99 9.89 -12.31
C LYS A 12 -17.88 9.12 -11.58
N THR A 13 -17.96 7.79 -11.55
CA THR A 13 -16.95 6.93 -10.93
C THR A 13 -15.65 6.95 -11.74
N ILE A 14 -15.75 6.89 -13.07
CA ILE A 14 -14.59 6.95 -13.98
C ILE A 14 -13.80 8.25 -13.76
N GLU A 15 -14.50 9.40 -13.68
CA GLU A 15 -13.84 10.69 -13.49
C GLU A 15 -13.17 10.83 -12.11
N LYS A 16 -13.82 10.33 -11.05
CA LYS A 16 -13.20 10.27 -9.71
C LYS A 16 -11.94 9.40 -9.72
N ALA A 17 -12.00 8.23 -10.36
CA ALA A 17 -10.86 7.33 -10.47
C ALA A 17 -9.70 7.98 -11.26
N LYS A 18 -9.99 8.69 -12.36
CA LYS A 18 -8.97 9.41 -13.14
C LYS A 18 -8.30 10.50 -12.32
N SER A 19 -9.09 11.28 -11.57
CA SER A 19 -8.56 12.32 -10.69
C SER A 19 -7.63 11.72 -9.63
N PHE A 20 -8.04 10.61 -9.01
CA PHE A 20 -7.20 9.88 -8.05
C PHE A 20 -5.91 9.37 -8.68
N ALA A 21 -5.98 8.72 -9.84
CA ALA A 21 -4.82 8.19 -10.54
C ALA A 21 -3.81 9.30 -10.87
N LYS A 22 -4.29 10.44 -11.38
CA LYS A 22 -3.45 11.61 -11.66
C LYS A 22 -2.77 12.17 -10.41
N LYS A 23 -3.51 12.28 -9.29
CA LYS A 23 -2.96 12.76 -8.01
C LYS A 23 -1.85 11.86 -7.47
N ASN A 24 -1.94 10.55 -7.73
CA ASN A 24 -0.98 9.55 -7.27
C ASN A 24 0.07 9.18 -8.35
N ASN A 25 0.21 9.99 -9.42
CA ASN A 25 1.14 9.74 -10.53
C ASN A 25 1.06 8.31 -11.10
N THR A 26 -0.16 7.79 -11.25
CA THR A 26 -0.41 6.43 -11.76
C THR A 26 -1.51 6.43 -12.83
N SER A 27 -1.70 5.28 -13.48
CA SER A 27 -2.72 5.07 -14.51
C SER A 27 -3.93 4.30 -13.97
N LEU A 28 -5.10 4.45 -14.61
CA LEU A 28 -6.27 3.62 -14.25
C LEU A 28 -5.99 2.13 -14.47
N SER A 29 -5.30 1.80 -15.56
CA SER A 29 -4.96 0.42 -15.90
C SER A 29 -4.10 -0.20 -14.80
N ASN A 30 -3.05 0.48 -14.34
CA ASN A 30 -2.21 0.01 -13.23
C ASN A 30 -3.02 -0.16 -11.94
N LEU A 31 -3.93 0.76 -11.62
CA LEU A 31 -4.74 0.65 -10.42
C LEU A 31 -5.63 -0.59 -10.43
N VAL A 32 -6.25 -0.87 -11.57
CA VAL A 32 -7.16 -2.02 -11.72
C VAL A 32 -6.37 -3.33 -11.77
N GLU A 33 -5.24 -3.35 -12.46
CA GLU A 33 -4.34 -4.51 -12.54
C GLU A 33 -3.79 -4.88 -11.16
N ASN A 34 -3.23 -3.92 -10.42
CA ASN A 34 -2.77 -4.12 -9.04
C ASN A 34 -3.89 -4.59 -8.12
N TYR A 35 -5.12 -4.09 -8.31
CA TYR A 35 -6.27 -4.54 -7.53
C TYR A 35 -6.59 -6.01 -7.81
N PHE A 36 -6.62 -6.43 -9.08
CA PHE A 36 -6.83 -7.83 -9.45
C PHE A 36 -5.72 -8.74 -8.92
N GLU A 37 -4.45 -8.34 -9.07
CA GLU A 37 -3.32 -9.10 -8.52
C GLU A 37 -3.45 -9.27 -7.01
N THR A 38 -3.77 -8.20 -6.28
CA THR A 38 -3.94 -8.23 -4.83
C THR A 38 -5.13 -9.11 -4.41
N LEU A 39 -6.24 -9.01 -5.15
CA LEU A 39 -7.44 -9.79 -4.87
C LEU A 39 -7.19 -11.29 -5.06
N LEU A 40 -6.50 -11.66 -6.15
CA LEU A 40 -6.19 -13.05 -6.48
C LEU A 40 -5.10 -13.65 -5.57
N GLN A 41 -4.13 -12.84 -5.12
CA GLN A 41 -3.11 -13.29 -4.15
C GLN A 41 -3.70 -13.65 -2.78
N ARG A 42 -4.77 -12.97 -2.34
CA ARG A 42 -5.42 -13.31 -1.05
C ARG A 42 -6.06 -14.69 -1.05
N GLY A 43 -6.46 -15.21 -2.20
CA GLY A 43 -7.09 -16.54 -2.33
C GLY A 43 -6.11 -17.71 -2.37
N SER A 44 -4.83 -17.46 -2.69
CA SER A 44 -3.85 -18.52 -2.97
C SER A 44 -2.92 -18.88 -1.79
N GLY A 45 -3.12 -18.28 -0.61
CA GLY A 45 -2.24 -18.49 0.56
C GLY A 45 -0.80 -18.02 0.34
N GLN A 46 -0.53 -17.30 -0.75
CA GLN A 46 0.80 -16.86 -1.12
C GLN A 46 1.17 -15.61 -0.33
N ARG A 47 2.38 -15.57 0.23
CA ARG A 47 2.90 -14.40 0.97
C ARG A 47 2.74 -13.16 0.10
N LEU A 48 2.06 -12.14 0.63
CA LEU A 48 1.88 -10.83 -0.01
C LEU A 48 3.21 -10.38 -0.62
N ASN A 49 3.26 -10.22 -1.94
CA ASN A 49 4.40 -9.63 -2.62
C ASN A 49 4.37 -8.11 -2.38
N LEU A 50 4.73 -7.73 -1.16
CA LEU A 50 4.84 -6.34 -0.77
C LEU A 50 5.93 -5.67 -1.64
N PRO A 51 5.72 -4.42 -2.07
CA PRO A 51 6.76 -3.65 -2.75
C PRO A 51 8.06 -3.63 -1.94
N PRO A 52 9.25 -3.55 -2.57
CA PRO A 52 10.54 -3.61 -1.86
C PRO A 52 10.63 -2.61 -0.70
N THR A 53 10.13 -1.39 -0.89
CA THR A 53 10.06 -0.35 0.14
C THR A 53 9.16 -0.77 1.31
N VAL A 54 8.01 -1.38 1.02
CA VAL A 54 7.08 -1.84 2.06
C VAL A 54 7.65 -3.05 2.80
N LYS A 55 8.35 -3.96 2.12
CA LYS A 55 9.10 -5.05 2.78
C LYS A 55 10.21 -4.51 3.67
N ALA A 56 10.92 -3.48 3.24
CA ALA A 56 11.98 -2.85 4.03
C ALA A 56 11.43 -2.14 5.29
N LEU A 57 10.20 -1.63 5.25
CA LEU A 57 9.53 -1.03 6.40
C LEU A 57 8.82 -2.06 7.29
N ALA A 58 8.31 -3.13 6.68
CA ALA A 58 7.63 -4.21 7.40
C ALA A 58 8.63 -5.01 8.24
N GLY A 59 8.43 -5.02 9.57
CA GLY A 59 9.29 -5.74 10.52
C GLY A 59 10.43 -4.91 11.11
N VAL A 60 10.57 -3.64 10.71
CA VAL A 60 11.48 -2.68 11.38
C VAL A 60 11.02 -2.44 12.83
N LEU A 61 9.72 -2.34 13.03
CA LEU A 61 9.11 -2.26 14.36
C LEU A 61 8.75 -3.67 14.82
N GLN A 62 9.61 -4.27 15.63
CA GLN A 62 9.34 -5.56 16.28
C GLN A 62 8.58 -5.32 17.58
N VAL A 63 7.26 -5.16 17.45
CA VAL A 63 6.37 -4.94 18.58
C VAL A 63 5.67 -6.25 18.90
N LYS A 64 5.78 -6.74 20.14
CA LYS A 64 5.12 -7.99 20.53
C LYS A 64 3.65 -7.75 20.90
N ASN A 65 3.35 -6.61 21.54
CA ASN A 65 2.02 -6.23 21.96
C ASN A 65 1.73 -4.75 21.68
N ASN A 66 0.46 -4.42 21.40
CA ASN A 66 0.04 -3.05 21.03
C ASN A 66 0.37 -1.97 22.09
N LEU A 67 0.59 -2.38 23.35
CA LEU A 67 0.97 -1.51 24.47
C LEU A 67 2.44 -1.02 24.40
N GLU A 68 3.30 -1.70 23.64
CA GLU A 68 4.73 -1.36 23.53
C GLU A 68 5.00 -0.28 22.47
N ILE A 69 4.01 0.03 21.61
CA ILE A 69 4.17 0.95 20.47
C ILE A 69 4.44 2.38 20.96
N ASP A 70 3.69 2.84 21.95
CA ASP A 70 3.81 4.22 22.45
C ASP A 70 5.17 4.44 23.13
N ALA A 71 5.64 3.46 23.90
CA ALA A 71 6.96 3.51 24.55
C ALA A 71 8.11 3.48 23.53
N LEU A 72 8.04 2.63 22.50
CA LEU A 72 9.02 2.58 21.41
C LEU A 72 9.07 3.90 20.63
N LYS A 73 7.90 4.50 20.38
CA LYS A 73 7.80 5.81 19.73
C LYS A 73 8.43 6.90 20.58
N GLU A 74 8.15 6.91 21.88
CA GLU A 74 8.71 7.90 22.82
C GLU A 74 10.23 7.78 22.90
N GLN A 75 10.76 6.57 23.03
CA GLN A 75 12.20 6.31 23.03
C GLN A 75 12.86 6.76 21.72
N HIS A 76 12.27 6.46 20.57
CA HIS A 76 12.81 6.89 19.28
C HIS A 76 12.83 8.42 19.14
N LEU A 77 11.77 9.10 19.60
CA LEU A 77 11.74 10.56 19.60
C LEU A 77 12.79 11.14 20.55
N MET A 78 12.96 10.55 21.74
CA MET A 78 14.04 10.93 22.66
C MET A 78 15.41 10.80 21.99
N GLU A 79 15.77 9.64 21.45
CA GLU A 79 17.07 9.42 20.77
C GLU A 79 17.29 10.39 19.60
N LYS A 80 16.25 10.67 18.81
CA LYS A 80 16.34 11.54 17.64
C LYS A 80 16.60 13.00 18.01
N TYR A 81 16.01 13.49 19.10
CA TYR A 81 16.05 14.91 19.48
C TYR A 81 16.97 15.22 20.67
N ILE A 82 17.58 14.21 21.30
CA ILE A 82 18.58 14.39 22.39
C ILE A 82 20.02 14.60 21.84
N HIS A 83 20.24 14.38 20.54
CA HIS A 83 21.52 14.62 19.85
C HIS A 83 21.51 15.80 18.85
N GLU A 84 20.50 16.67 18.93
CA GLU A 84 20.60 18.05 18.40
C GLU A 84 21.15 19.00 19.48
#